data_AF-A0A2E9BM97-F1
#
_entry.id   AF-A0A2E9BM97-F1
#
_cell.length_a   1.000
_cell.length_b   1.000
_cell.length_c   1.000
_cell.angle_alpha   90.00
_cell.angle_beta   90.00
_cell.angle_gamma   90.00
#
_symmetry.space_group_name_H-M   'P 1'
#
loop_
_entity.id
_entity.type
_entity.pdbx_description
1 polymer ?
#
loop_
_entity_poly.entity_id
_entity_poly.type
_entity_poly.pdbx_seq_one_letter_code
_entity_poly.pdbx_strand_id
1 'polypeptide(L)'
;MLLALAEFNAEGLESVSLPRLGKRLGQGASVLMRQLALMGDAAIGGVPGPGWVAVERDGERWLARLSDAGRALAESLVSDAPAA
;
A
#
# COMPACT_ATOMS: atom_id res chain seq x y z
N MET A 1 1.25 -5.82 3.15
CA MET A 1 0.68 -4.63 2.48
C MET A 1 1.56 -4.14 1.35
N LEU A 2 2.76 -3.58 1.62
CA LEU A 2 3.67 -3.06 0.59
C LEU A 2 3.99 -4.08 -0.50
N LEU A 3 4.45 -5.27 -0.12
CA LEU A 3 4.77 -6.33 -1.07
C LEU A 3 3.57 -6.74 -1.93
N ALA A 4 2.37 -6.80 -1.34
CA ALA A 4 1.16 -7.13 -2.10
C ALA A 4 0.79 -6.03 -3.12
N LEU A 5 1.01 -4.76 -2.80
CA LEU A 5 0.85 -3.67 -3.77
C LEU A 5 1.95 -3.71 -4.85
N ALA A 6 3.17 -4.07 -4.48
CA ALA A 6 4.29 -4.23 -5.42
C ALA A 6 4.04 -5.39 -6.41
N GLU A 7 3.50 -6.51 -5.93
CA GLU A 7 3.04 -7.62 -6.78
C GLU A 7 2.02 -7.15 -7.82
N PHE A 8 1.00 -6.39 -7.42
CA PHE A 8 0.03 -5.85 -8.37
C PHE A 8 0.65 -4.84 -9.34
N ASN A 9 1.59 -4.01 -8.90
CA ASN A 9 2.37 -3.11 -9.78
C ASN A 9 3.17 -3.93 -10.82
N ALA A 10 3.78 -5.05 -10.43
CA ALA A 10 4.48 -5.95 -11.34
C ALA A 10 3.52 -6.63 -12.35
N GLU A 11 2.26 -6.82 -11.98
CA GLU A 11 1.18 -7.23 -12.89
C GLU A 11 0.65 -6.10 -13.80
N GLY A 12 1.25 -4.90 -13.74
CA GLY A 12 0.88 -3.74 -14.55
C GLY A 12 -0.27 -2.88 -13.98
N LEU A 13 -0.71 -3.14 -12.74
CA LEU A 13 -1.75 -2.35 -12.09
C LEU A 13 -1.12 -1.20 -11.29
N GLU A 14 -1.32 0.03 -11.75
CA GLU A 14 -0.83 1.22 -11.04
C GLU A 14 -1.46 1.41 -9.65
N SER A 15 -2.74 1.07 -9.53
CA SER A 15 -3.52 1.17 -8.29
C SER A 15 -4.45 -0.03 -8.12
N VAL A 16 -4.84 -0.29 -6.87
CA VAL A 16 -5.60 -1.49 -6.50
C VAL A 16 -6.77 -1.09 -5.61
N SER A 17 -7.97 -1.54 -5.97
CA SER A 17 -9.15 -1.30 -5.12
C SER A 17 -8.98 -1.93 -3.74
N LEU A 18 -9.40 -1.23 -2.68
CA LEU A 18 -9.30 -1.72 -1.31
C LEU A 18 -9.98 -3.09 -1.09
N PRO A 19 -11.15 -3.41 -1.68
CA PRO A 19 -11.72 -4.75 -1.57
C PRO A 19 -10.83 -5.85 -2.17
N ARG A 20 -10.20 -5.60 -3.32
CA ARG A 20 -9.26 -6.55 -3.96
C ARG A 20 -8.01 -6.74 -3.10
N LEU A 21 -7.47 -5.67 -2.54
CA LEU A 21 -6.31 -5.71 -1.66
C LEU A 21 -6.61 -6.46 -0.36
N GLY A 22 -7.76 -6.16 0.27
CA GLY A 22 -8.25 -6.88 1.45
C GLY A 22 -8.43 -8.37 1.19
N LYS A 23 -9.00 -8.75 0.04
CA LYS A 23 -9.13 -10.16 -0.38
C LYS A 23 -7.77 -10.84 -0.54
N ARG A 24 -6.79 -10.19 -1.17
CA ARG A 24 -5.42 -10.71 -1.35
C ARG A 24 -4.69 -10.93 -0.02
N LEU A 25 -4.98 -10.10 0.98
CA LEU A 25 -4.33 -10.11 2.30
C LEU A 25 -5.12 -10.88 3.37
N GLY A 26 -6.35 -11.33 3.08
CA GLY A 26 -7.24 -11.93 4.09
C GLY A 26 -7.67 -10.95 5.19
N GLN A 27 -7.76 -9.65 4.89
CA GLN A 27 -8.02 -8.60 5.87
C GLN A 27 -9.35 -7.89 5.63
N GLY A 28 -10.02 -7.52 6.73
CA GLY A 28 -11.22 -6.69 6.69
C GLY A 28 -10.92 -5.21 6.40
N ALA A 29 -11.94 -4.48 5.92
CA ALA A 29 -11.81 -3.09 5.48
C ALA A 29 -11.24 -2.15 6.57
N SER A 30 -11.70 -2.26 7.82
CA SER A 30 -11.24 -1.39 8.91
C SER A 30 -9.76 -1.61 9.27
N VAL A 31 -9.27 -2.85 9.16
CA VAL A 31 -7.86 -3.17 9.38
C VAL A 31 -7.03 -2.58 8.24
N LEU A 32 -7.48 -2.79 7.01
CA LEU A 32 -6.81 -2.27 5.82
C LEU A 32 -6.68 -0.74 5.88
N MET A 33 -7.78 -0.02 6.16
CA MET A 33 -7.79 1.43 6.26
C MET A 33 -6.86 1.96 7.35
N ARG A 34 -6.82 1.30 8.52
CA ARG A 34 -5.93 1.70 9.61
C ARG A 34 -4.47 1.55 9.24
N GLN A 35 -4.12 0.44 8.56
CA GLN A 35 -2.76 0.22 8.09
C GLN A 35 -2.38 1.23 7.01
N LEU A 36 -3.27 1.46 6.03
CA LEU A 36 -3.03 2.43 4.97
C LEU A 36 -2.87 3.86 5.50
N ALA A 37 -3.65 4.26 6.51
CA ALA A 37 -3.51 5.57 7.15
C ALA A 37 -2.12 5.78 7.78
N LEU A 38 -1.52 4.73 8.34
CA LEU A 38 -0.16 4.78 8.90
C LEU A 38 0.94 4.76 7.82
N MET A 39 0.59 4.42 6.58
CA MET A 39 1.53 4.30 5.46
C MET A 39 1.46 5.48 4.48
N GLY A 40 0.42 6.30 4.58
CA GLY A 40 0.29 7.54 3.81
C GLY A 40 1.20 8.66 4.30
N ASP A 41 1.04 9.84 3.72
CA ASP A 41 1.74 11.07 4.08
C ASP A 41 0.94 11.96 5.03
N ALA A 42 -0.34 11.63 5.26
CA ALA A 42 -1.22 12.36 6.16
C ALA A 42 -0.61 12.48 7.57
N ALA A 43 -0.62 13.70 8.11
CA ALA A 43 -0.10 13.96 9.45
C ALA A 43 -1.06 13.43 10.52
N ILE A 44 -0.58 12.47 11.33
CA ILE A 44 -1.32 11.94 12.49
C ILE A 44 -0.62 12.44 13.75
N GLY A 45 -1.33 13.20 14.59
CA GLY A 45 -0.72 13.81 15.77
C GLY A 45 0.35 14.86 15.45
N GLY A 46 0.29 15.48 14.27
CA GLY A 46 1.25 16.48 13.81
C GLY A 46 2.53 15.93 13.17
N VAL A 47 2.69 14.60 13.12
CA VAL A 47 3.83 13.95 12.46
C VAL A 47 3.37 13.41 11.10
N PRO A 48 3.97 13.85 9.98
CA PRO A 48 3.70 13.28 8.67
C PRO A 48 4.00 11.79 8.66
N GLY A 49 3.11 11.02 8.05
CA GLY A 49 3.38 9.62 7.77
C GLY A 49 4.51 9.44 6.74
N PRO A 50 4.96 8.22 6.51
CA PRO A 50 6.12 7.94 5.67
C PRO A 50 5.87 8.16 4.16
N GLY A 51 4.63 8.36 3.74
CA GLY A 51 4.29 8.64 2.33
C GLY A 51 4.56 7.45 1.39
N TRP A 52 4.46 6.21 1.88
CA TRP A 52 4.71 5.00 1.07
C TRP A 52 3.51 4.62 0.19
N VAL A 53 2.28 4.94 0.63
CA VAL A 53 1.06 4.57 -0.09
C VAL A 53 0.13 5.77 -0.18
N ALA A 54 -0.36 6.07 -1.38
CA ALA A 54 -1.46 7.01 -1.55
C ALA A 54 -2.78 6.25 -1.65
N VAL A 55 -3.80 6.76 -0.97
CA VAL A 55 -5.17 6.24 -1.04
C VAL A 55 -6.06 7.32 -1.65
N GLU A 56 -6.63 7.01 -2.80
CA GLU A 56 -7.47 7.94 -3.56
C GLU A 56 -8.88 7.38 -3.75
N ARG A 57 -9.85 8.28 -3.89
CA ARG A 57 -11.23 7.92 -4.19
C ARG A 57 -11.48 8.08 -5.68
N ASP A 58 -11.88 7.01 -6.32
CA ASP A 58 -12.31 6.94 -7.73
C ASP A 58 -13.81 6.61 -7.78
N GLY A 59 -14.63 7.66 -7.88
CA GLY A 59 -16.09 7.56 -7.76
C GLY A 59 -16.53 6.99 -6.41
N GLU A 60 -17.10 5.78 -6.43
CA GLU A 60 -17.51 5.05 -5.22
C GLU A 60 -16.43 4.11 -4.67
N ARG A 61 -15.30 3.98 -5.37
CA ARG A 61 -14.23 3.04 -5.02
C ARG A 61 -13.09 3.78 -4.34
N TRP A 62 -12.43 3.08 -3.42
CA TRP A 62 -11.16 3.50 -2.87
C TRP A 62 -10.05 2.67 -3.50
N LEU A 63 -9.01 3.34 -3.98
CA LEU A 63 -7.84 2.75 -4.61
C LEU A 63 -6.61 3.05 -3.76
N ALA A 64 -5.71 2.09 -3.62
CA ALA A 64 -4.39 2.26 -3.03
C ALA A 64 -3.32 2.11 -4.12
N ARG A 65 -2.32 2.99 -4.11
CA ARG A 65 -1.14 2.91 -4.99
C ARG A 65 0.15 3.09 -4.20
N LEU A 66 1.22 2.43 -4.63
CA LEU A 66 2.56 2.75 -4.12
C LEU A 66 2.98 4.13 -4.63
N SER A 67 3.58 4.91 -3.75
CA SER A 67 4.41 6.05 -4.14
C SER A 67 5.80 5.57 -4.59
N ASP A 68 6.66 6.48 -5.06
CA ASP A 68 8.06 6.15 -5.35
C ASP A 68 8.79 5.65 -4.10
N ALA A 69 8.57 6.29 -2.94
CA ALA A 69 9.15 5.85 -1.67
C ALA A 69 8.67 4.45 -1.27
N GLY A 70 7.39 4.14 -1.50
CA GLY A 70 6.84 2.82 -1.25
C GLY A 70 7.40 1.74 -2.18
N ARG A 71 7.63 2.06 -3.46
CA ARG A 71 8.29 1.16 -4.42
C ARG A 71 9.72 0.86 -4.00
N ALA A 72 10.52 1.88 -3.70
CA ALA A 72 11.91 1.71 -3.28
C ALA A 72 12.03 0.84 -2.01
N LEU A 73 11.13 1.03 -1.03
CA LEU A 73 11.11 0.18 0.16
C LEU A 73 10.68 -1.26 -0.14
N ALA A 74 9.70 -1.48 -1.03
CA ALA A 74 9.31 -2.82 -1.42
C ALA A 74 10.47 -3.57 -2.12
N GLU A 75 11.20 -2.88 -2.99
CA GLU A 75 12.39 -3.42 -3.67
C GLU A 75 13.51 -3.78 -2.68
N SER A 76 13.76 -2.92 -1.68
CA SER A 76 14.77 -3.22 -0.66
C SER A 76 14.38 -4.43 0.19
N LEU A 77 13.10 -4.58 0.55
CA LEU A 77 12.59 -5.72 1.32
C LEU A 77 12.71 -7.06 0.58
N VAL A 78 12.58 -7.05 -0.76
CA VAL A 78 12.78 -8.26 -1.59
C VAL A 78 14.26 -8.58 -1.72
N SER A 79 15.12 -7.56 -1.77
CA SER A 79 16.58 -7.72 -1.92
C SER A 79 17.26 -8.17 -0.61
N ASP A 80 16.71 -7.78 0.54
CA ASP A 80 17.16 -8.20 1.88
C ASP A 80 16.63 -9.59 2.29
N ALA A 81 15.80 -10.23 1.48
CA ALA A 81 15.36 -11.60 1.74
C ALA A 81 16.56 -12.55 1.58
N PRO A 82 16.93 -13.35 2.60
CA PRO A 82 18.00 -14.32 2.45
C PRO A 82 17.66 -15.27 1.29
N ALA A 83 18.64 -15.56 0.43
CA ALA A 83 18.50 -16.61 -0.57
C ALA A 83 18.06 -17.90 0.13
N ALA A 84 16.83 -18.33 -0.16
CA ALA A 84 16.20 -19.50 0.42
C ALA A 84 16.98 -20.78 0.10
#